data_AF-A0A3S4HDB3-F1
#
_entry.id   AF-A0A3S4HDB3-F1
#
_cell.length_a   1.000
_cell.length_b   1.000
_cell.length_c   1.000
_cell.angle_alpha   90.00
_cell.angle_beta   90.00
_cell.angle_gamma   90.00
#
_symmetry.space_group_name_H-M   'P 1'
#
loop_
_entity.id
_entity.type
_entity.pdbx_description
1 polymer ?
#
loop_
_entity_poly.entity_id
_entity_poly.type
_entity_poly.pdbx_seq_one_letter_code
_entity_poly.pdbx_strand_id
1 'polypeptide(L)'
;MIPDNHDGLMFVEGMGKSWLVDLSAKNIANGRWLISIDGAMDVFNVIRLPGNKVRLSNDSAEFECNLSDITPSGTVIFTIEKHI
;
A
#
# COMPACT_ATOMS: atom_id res chain seq x y z
N MET A 1 21.01 1.95 23.89
CA MET A 1 19.62 1.50 24.01
C MET A 1 18.93 1.89 22.72
N ILE A 2 18.44 0.91 21.96
CA ILE A 2 17.62 1.18 20.78
C ILE A 2 16.23 1.55 21.31
N PRO A 3 15.64 2.70 20.95
CA PRO A 3 14.30 3.04 21.40
C PRO A 3 13.29 2.01 20.88
N ASP A 4 12.45 1.46 21.76
CA ASP A 4 11.26 0.71 21.37
C ASP A 4 10.27 1.69 20.75
N ASN A 5 10.34 1.88 19.43
CA ASN A 5 9.33 2.58 18.67
C ASN A 5 8.70 1.60 17.68
N HIS A 6 7.84 0.72 18.17
CA HIS A 6 6.98 -0.11 17.32
C HIS A 6 5.69 0.64 16.97
N ASP A 7 5.82 1.77 16.27
CA ASP A 7 4.66 2.34 15.59
C ASP A 7 4.43 1.54 14.30
N GLY A 8 3.60 0.50 14.41
CA GLY A 8 2.79 -0.02 13.32
C GLY A 8 3.50 -0.57 12.09
N LEU A 9 4.69 -1.16 12.18
CA LEU A 9 5.25 -1.91 11.04
C LEU A 9 4.58 -3.28 10.90
N MET A 10 4.20 -3.63 9.68
CA MET A 10 3.58 -4.91 9.34
C MET A 10 4.30 -5.55 8.17
N PHE A 11 4.68 -6.81 8.34
CA PHE A 11 5.16 -7.64 7.24
C PHE A 11 3.97 -8.28 6.53
N VAL A 12 3.90 -8.12 5.21
CA VAL A 12 2.83 -8.66 4.35
C VAL A 12 3.45 -9.60 3.33
N GLU A 13 3.03 -10.86 3.32
CA GLU A 13 3.43 -11.84 2.30
C GLU A 13 2.37 -11.90 1.20
N GLY A 14 2.80 -11.75 -0.06
CA GLY A 14 1.97 -12.01 -1.23
C GLY A 14 2.59 -13.05 -2.15
N MET A 15 2.00 -13.21 -3.34
CA MET A 15 2.53 -14.12 -4.35
C MET A 15 3.76 -13.51 -5.03
N GLY A 16 4.93 -14.11 -4.82
CA GLY A 16 6.20 -13.73 -5.48
C GLY A 16 6.93 -12.53 -4.85
N LYS A 17 6.23 -11.67 -4.10
CA LYS A 17 6.80 -10.52 -3.40
C LYS A 17 6.28 -10.46 -1.96
N SER A 18 7.06 -9.86 -1.08
CA SER A 18 6.66 -9.51 0.28
C SER A 18 6.92 -8.03 0.51
N TRP A 19 6.26 -7.44 1.50
CA TRP A 19 6.37 -6.02 1.78
C TRP A 19 6.52 -5.74 3.27
N LEU A 20 7.31 -4.72 3.59
CA LEU A 20 7.28 -4.08 4.90
C LEU A 20 6.43 -2.82 4.78
N VAL A 21 5.35 -2.76 5.55
CA VAL A 21 4.33 -1.72 5.49
C VAL A 21 4.35 -0.92 6.79
N ASP A 22 4.33 0.40 6.68
CA ASP A 22 4.09 1.32 7.79
C ASP A 22 2.61 1.65 7.90
N LEU A 23 1.99 1.21 8.99
CA LEU A 23 0.57 1.42 9.28
C LEU A 23 0.27 2.77 9.93
N SER A 24 1.29 3.58 10.26
CA SER A 24 1.10 4.92 10.82
C SER A 24 0.50 5.89 9.80
N ALA A 25 0.79 5.69 8.51
CA ALA A 25 0.30 6.52 7.43
C ALA A 25 -1.17 6.23 7.10
N LYS A 26 -2.06 7.20 7.34
CA LYS A 26 -3.50 7.11 7.03
C LYS A 26 -3.95 7.90 5.81
N ASN A 27 -3.15 8.87 5.37
CA ASN A 27 -3.50 9.76 4.26
C ASN A 27 -2.82 9.31 2.97
N ILE A 28 -3.60 8.79 2.02
CA ILE A 28 -3.07 8.28 0.74
C ILE A 28 -2.36 9.37 -0.07
N ALA A 29 -1.20 9.01 -0.63
CA ALA A 29 -0.35 9.86 -1.47
C ALA A 29 0.26 9.05 -2.62
N ASN A 30 1.03 9.70 -3.49
CA ASN A 30 1.77 8.98 -4.54
C ASN A 30 2.78 8.02 -3.90
N GLY A 31 2.95 6.84 -4.50
CA GLY A 31 3.86 5.80 -3.99
C GLY A 31 3.18 4.43 -3.95
N ARG A 32 3.72 3.50 -3.17
CA ARG A 32 3.16 2.15 -3.03
C ARG A 32 2.47 1.98 -1.68
N TRP A 33 1.27 1.43 -1.69
CA TRP A 33 0.39 1.36 -0.53
C TRP A 33 -0.26 -0.01 -0.40
N LEU A 34 -0.46 -0.45 0.83
CA LEU A 34 -1.42 -1.49 1.17
C LEU A 34 -2.81 -0.85 1.25
N ILE A 35 -3.73 -1.33 0.43
CA ILE A 35 -5.06 -0.74 0.25
C ILE A 35 -6.10 -1.84 0.41
N SER A 36 -7.19 -1.53 1.14
CA SER A 36 -8.41 -2.33 1.11
C SER A 36 -9.38 -1.81 0.07
N ILE A 37 -9.92 -2.72 -0.73
CA ILE A 37 -11.01 -2.50 -1.67
C ILE A 37 -12.09 -3.54 -1.34
N ASP A 38 -13.25 -3.10 -0.87
CA ASP A 38 -14.36 -3.96 -0.44
C ASP A 38 -13.95 -5.08 0.55
N GLY A 39 -13.01 -4.77 1.46
CA GLY A 39 -12.50 -5.71 2.46
C GLY A 39 -11.36 -6.61 1.97
N ALA A 40 -11.08 -6.66 0.66
CA ALA A 40 -9.92 -7.35 0.12
C ALA A 40 -8.68 -6.43 0.19
N MET A 41 -7.57 -6.93 0.75
CA MET A 41 -6.32 -6.18 0.89
C MET A 41 -5.34 -6.57 -0.21
N ASP A 42 -4.76 -5.59 -0.88
CA ASP A 42 -3.67 -5.81 -1.85
C ASP A 42 -2.74 -4.59 -1.92
N VAL A 43 -1.59 -4.75 -2.55
CA VAL A 43 -0.57 -3.71 -2.70
C VAL A 43 -0.63 -3.09 -4.09
N PHE A 44 -0.80 -1.78 -4.14
CA PHE A 44 -0.87 -1.01 -5.38
C PHE A 44 0.15 0.13 -5.38
N ASN A 45 0.68 0.44 -6.56
CA ASN A 45 1.24 1.76 -6.84
C ASN A 45 0.07 2.74 -7.02
N VAL A 46 0.22 3.95 -6.49
CA VAL A 46 -0.81 4.97 -6.38
C VAL A 46 -0.32 6.23 -7.06
N ILE A 47 -1.15 6.80 -7.93
CA ILE A 47 -0.99 8.14 -8.48
C ILE A 47 -2.25 8.95 -8.15
N ARG A 48 -2.09 10.05 -7.41
CA ARG A 48 -3.15 11.02 -7.10
C ARG A 48 -3.45 11.83 -8.35
N LEU A 49 -4.74 11.92 -8.66
CA LEU A 49 -5.27 12.72 -9.75
C LEU A 49 -6.12 13.87 -9.19
N PRO A 50 -6.24 15.01 -9.90
CA PRO A 50 -7.20 16.04 -9.55
C PRO A 50 -8.63 15.50 -9.42
N GLY A 51 -9.47 16.16 -8.63
CA GLY A 51 -10.87 15.76 -8.45
C GLY A 51 -11.06 14.57 -7.51
N ASN A 52 -10.17 14.37 -6.53
CA ASN A 52 -10.22 13.28 -5.54
C ASN A 52 -10.21 11.87 -6.15
N LYS A 53 -9.55 11.73 -7.30
CA LYS A 53 -9.34 10.44 -7.94
C LYS A 53 -7.95 9.90 -7.65
N VAL A 54 -7.80 8.60 -7.80
CA VAL A 54 -6.53 7.90 -7.78
C VAL A 54 -6.49 6.92 -8.94
N ARG A 55 -5.31 6.75 -9.52
CA ARG A 55 -4.98 5.61 -10.36
C ARG A 55 -4.21 4.60 -9.52
N LEU A 56 -4.68 3.36 -9.52
CA LEU A 56 -4.05 2.24 -8.86
C LEU A 56 -3.50 1.27 -9.90
N SER A 57 -2.28 0.79 -9.70
CA SER A 57 -1.69 -0.24 -10.56
C SER A 57 -0.82 -1.24 -9.79
N ASN A 58 -0.92 -2.50 -10.15
CA ASN A 58 -0.02 -3.57 -9.72
C ASN A 58 0.25 -4.53 -10.89
N ASP A 59 0.86 -5.68 -10.62
CA ASP A 59 1.21 -6.65 -11.67
C ASP A 59 -0.02 -7.32 -12.32
N SER A 60 -1.21 -7.21 -11.70
CA SER A 60 -2.45 -7.86 -12.15
C SER A 60 -3.50 -6.91 -12.73
N ALA A 61 -3.54 -5.65 -12.28
CA ALA A 61 -4.58 -4.70 -12.66
C ALA A 61 -4.09 -3.24 -12.67
N GLU A 62 -4.72 -2.41 -13.50
CA GLU A 62 -4.59 -0.95 -13.50
C GLU A 62 -5.97 -0.31 -13.72
N PHE A 63 -6.37 0.60 -12.83
CA PHE A 63 -7.67 1.27 -12.90
C PHE A 63 -7.67 2.62 -12.17
N GLU A 64 -8.71 3.42 -12.43
CA GLU A 64 -8.97 4.69 -11.73
C GLU A 64 -10.26 4.59 -10.91
N CYS A 65 -10.24 5.13 -9.70
CA CYS A 65 -11.40 5.21 -8.81
C CYS A 65 -11.38 6.49 -7.98
N ASN A 66 -12.46 6.75 -7.24
CA ASN A 66 -12.46 7.83 -6.27
C ASN A 66 -11.71 7.39 -5.01
N LEU A 67 -11.16 8.37 -4.30
CA LEU A 67 -10.57 8.13 -2.98
C LEU A 67 -11.53 7.45 -1.99
N SER A 68 -12.83 7.74 -2.10
CA SER A 68 -13.86 7.16 -1.24
C SER A 68 -14.08 5.67 -1.48
N ASP A 69 -13.62 5.14 -2.61
CA ASP A 69 -13.85 3.76 -3.03
C ASP A 69 -12.77 2.82 -2.45
N ILE A 70 -11.79 3.37 -1.73
CA ILE A 70 -10.64 2.64 -1.18
C ILE A 70 -10.37 3.02 0.27
N THR A 71 -9.78 2.10 1.03
CA THR A 71 -9.30 2.37 2.39
C THR A 71 -7.79 2.16 2.49
N PRO A 72 -6.98 3.23 2.65
CA PRO A 72 -5.54 3.09 2.85
C PRO A 72 -5.25 2.43 4.21
N SER A 73 -4.43 1.38 4.19
CA SER A 73 -4.04 0.64 5.39
C SER A 73 -2.61 0.96 5.85
N GLY A 74 -1.71 1.26 4.90
CA GLY A 74 -0.36 1.72 5.21
C GLY A 74 0.51 1.95 3.96
N THR A 75 1.64 2.62 4.14
CA THR A 75 2.64 2.86 3.09
C THR A 75 3.62 1.71 3.02
N VAL A 76 4.00 1.30 1.81
CA VAL A 76 5.06 0.31 1.64
C VAL A 76 6.42 0.99 1.76
N ILE A 77 7.24 0.56 2.73
CA ILE A 77 8.63 0.99 2.90
C ILE A 77 9.55 0.15 2.03
N PHE A 78 9.37 -1.18 2.05
CA PHE A 78 10.20 -2.11 1.29
C PHE A 78 9.35 -3.08 0.49
N THR A 79 9.80 -3.36 -0.72
CA THR A 79 9.37 -4.54 -1.50
C THR A 79 10.53 -5.52 -1.51
N ILE A 80 10.22 -6.75 -1.12
CA ILE A 80 11.17 -7.84 -0.98
C ILE A 80 10.81 -8.86 -2.05
N GLU A 81 11.73 -9.09 -2.97
CA GLU A 81 11.59 -10.12 -3.99
C GLU A 81 12.48 -11.29 -3.57
N LYS A 82 11.91 -12.52 -3.60
CA LYS A 82 12.71 -13.71 -3.35
C LYS A 82 13.72 -13.83 -4.49
N HIS A 83 15.00 -13.68 -4.18
CA HIS A 83 16.05 -14.04 -5.11
C HIS A 83 16.03 -15.57 -5.27
N ILE A 84 15.80 -16.03 -6.50
CA ILE A 84 15.87 -17.44 -6.88
C ILE A 84 17.34 -17.80 -7.16
#